data_AF-A0A1A8JZS0-F1
#
_entry.id   AF-A0A1A8JZS0-F1
#
_cell.length_a   1.000
_cell.length_b   1.000
_cell.length_c   1.000
_cell.angle_alpha   90.00
_cell.angle_beta   90.00
_cell.angle_gamma   90.00
#
_symmetry.space_group_name_H-M   'P 1'
#
loop_
_entity.id
_entity.type
_entity.pdbx_description
1 polymer ?
#
loop_
_entity_poly.entity_id
_entity_poly.type
_entity_poly.pdbx_seq_one_letter_code
_entity_poly.pdbx_strand_id
1 'polypeptide(L)'
;DREKLDFETIPLAWEDLQMVSEFSDRKEELKADHTSYLRQHPEIRALLSDFLLSLLLRKPNNVFQFAREYFLPFAPRRSPQPNLNAQAQ
;
A
#
# COMPACT_ATOMS: atom_id res chain seq x y z
N ASP A 1 11.54 16.06 -43.39
CA ASP A 1 12.49 15.47 -42.44
C ASP A 1 12.09 15.84 -41.02
N ARG A 2 11.78 14.83 -40.18
CA ARG A 2 11.37 15.01 -38.78
C ARG A 2 12.60 15.36 -37.95
N GLU A 3 12.67 16.59 -37.44
CA GLU A 3 13.57 16.93 -36.34
C GLU A 3 13.32 15.95 -35.19
N LYS A 4 14.30 15.05 -34.99
CA LYS A 4 14.40 14.30 -33.75
C LYS A 4 14.72 15.34 -32.68
N LEU A 5 13.78 15.58 -31.78
CA LEU A 5 14.07 16.16 -30.47
C LEU A 5 15.04 15.20 -29.79
N ASP A 6 16.31 15.48 -29.94
CA ASP A 6 17.39 15.01 -29.10
C ASP A 6 17.16 15.59 -27.71
N PHE A 7 16.38 14.86 -26.91
CA PHE A 7 16.37 15.10 -25.48
C PHE A 7 17.82 14.91 -25.00
N GLU A 8 18.56 16.02 -24.88
CA GLU A 8 19.87 16.07 -24.24
C GLU A 8 19.67 15.46 -22.86
N THR A 9 20.00 14.17 -22.76
CA THR A 9 19.88 13.42 -21.53
C THR A 9 21.01 13.93 -20.67
N ILE A 10 20.71 14.89 -19.80
CA ILE A 10 21.65 15.41 -18.82
C ILE A 10 22.19 14.18 -18.07
N PRO A 11 23.49 13.86 -18.17
CA PRO A 11 24.03 12.73 -17.46
C PRO A 11 23.87 12.98 -15.97
N LEU A 12 23.07 12.13 -15.32
CA LEU A 12 22.92 12.14 -13.87
C LEU A 12 24.30 11.96 -13.23
N ALA A 13 24.57 12.68 -12.13
CA ALA A 13 25.79 12.52 -11.37
C ALA A 13 25.92 11.06 -10.89
N TRP A 14 27.15 10.59 -10.67
CA TRP A 14 27.37 9.19 -10.27
C TRP A 14 26.74 8.90 -8.90
N GLU A 15 26.70 9.88 -8.00
CA GLU A 15 25.98 9.81 -6.72
C GLU A 15 24.46 9.66 -6.94
N ASP A 16 23.89 10.39 -7.90
CA ASP A 16 22.47 10.30 -8.24
C ASP A 16 22.12 8.94 -8.87
N LEU A 17 23.01 8.39 -9.71
CA LEU A 17 22.85 7.03 -10.27
C LEU A 17 22.84 5.97 -9.17
N GLN A 18 23.76 6.09 -8.20
CA GLN A 18 23.84 5.15 -7.08
C GLN A 18 22.55 5.19 -6.24
N MET A 19 22.06 6.39 -5.90
CA MET A 19 20.80 6.55 -5.17
C MET A 19 19.60 5.96 -5.94
N VAL A 20 19.54 6.17 -7.26
CA VAL A 20 18.46 5.61 -8.10
C VAL A 20 18.53 4.09 -8.16
N SER A 21 19.73 3.52 -8.23
CA SER A 21 19.93 2.06 -8.19
C SER A 21 19.46 1.49 -6.86
N GLU A 22 19.98 2.00 -5.75
CA GLU A 22 19.63 1.52 -4.40
C GLU A 22 18.13 1.66 -4.12
N PHE A 23 17.52 2.78 -4.53
CA PHE A 23 16.08 2.97 -4.42
C PHE A 23 15.29 1.94 -5.26
N SER A 24 15.76 1.66 -6.48
CA SER A 24 15.09 0.72 -7.38
C SER A 24 15.16 -0.70 -6.83
N ASP A 25 16.33 -1.12 -6.36
CA ASP A 25 16.57 -2.44 -5.76
C ASP A 25 15.69 -2.62 -4.52
N ARG A 26 15.71 -1.65 -3.60
CA ARG A 26 14.91 -1.73 -2.36
C ARG A 26 13.40 -1.74 -2.64
N LYS A 27 12.95 -0.98 -3.65
CA LYS A 27 11.55 -0.98 -4.08
C LYS A 27 11.16 -2.34 -4.68
N GLU A 28 12.05 -2.97 -5.45
CA GLU A 28 11.80 -4.30 -6.01
C GLU A 28 11.75 -5.38 -4.94
N GLU A 29 12.69 -5.37 -4.00
CA GLU A 29 12.69 -6.25 -2.82
C GLU A 29 11.37 -6.14 -2.05
N LEU A 30 10.95 -4.91 -1.72
CA LEU A 30 9.70 -4.69 -0.99
C LEU A 30 8.46 -5.18 -1.76
N LYS A 31 8.45 -5.04 -3.09
CA LYS A 31 7.38 -5.58 -3.93
C LYS A 31 7.38 -7.11 -3.95
N ALA A 32 8.56 -7.73 -4.00
CA ALA A 32 8.71 -9.18 -3.95
C ALA A 32 8.20 -9.71 -2.61
N ASP A 33 8.58 -9.08 -1.50
CA ASP A 33 8.11 -9.42 -0.15
C ASP A 33 6.60 -9.28 -0.03
N HIS A 34 6.04 -8.16 -0.51
CA HIS A 34 4.58 -7.97 -0.48
C HIS A 34 3.85 -9.02 -1.30
N THR A 35 4.37 -9.36 -2.48
CA THR A 35 3.79 -10.41 -3.34
C THR A 35 3.90 -11.78 -2.67
N SER A 36 5.02 -12.07 -2.01
CA SER A 36 5.23 -13.29 -1.25
C SER A 36 4.23 -13.40 -0.10
N TYR A 37 4.05 -12.33 0.67
CA TYR A 37 3.08 -12.23 1.76
C TYR A 37 1.66 -12.54 1.25
N LEU A 38 1.21 -11.91 0.16
CA LEU A 38 -0.10 -12.20 -0.42
C LEU A 38 -0.26 -13.63 -0.95
N ARG A 39 0.82 -14.27 -1.41
CA ARG A 39 0.80 -15.69 -1.82
C ARG A 39 0.71 -16.63 -0.62
N GLN A 40 1.38 -16.29 0.48
CA GLN A 40 1.38 -17.07 1.72
C GLN A 40 0.07 -16.94 2.49
N HIS A 41 -0.65 -15.82 2.33
CA HIS A 41 -1.87 -15.50 3.05
C HIS A 41 -3.11 -15.45 2.14
N PRO A 42 -3.62 -16.62 1.66
CA PRO A 42 -4.79 -16.68 0.78
C PRO A 42 -6.06 -16.09 1.42
N GLU A 43 -6.13 -16.01 2.75
CA GLU A 43 -7.22 -15.39 3.50
C GLU A 43 -7.42 -13.91 3.13
N ILE A 44 -6.35 -13.19 2.81
CA ILE A 44 -6.44 -11.78 2.39
C ILE A 44 -7.12 -11.68 1.03
N ARG A 45 -6.77 -12.58 0.11
CA ARG A 45 -7.40 -12.64 -1.21
C ARG A 45 -8.87 -13.01 -1.12
N ALA A 46 -9.23 -13.96 -0.25
CA ALA A 46 -10.62 -14.33 -0.02
C ALA A 46 -11.43 -13.15 0.54
N LEU A 47 -10.91 -12.48 1.57
CA LEU A 47 -11.53 -11.28 2.16
C LEU A 47 -11.77 -10.17 1.13
N LEU A 48 -10.76 -9.87 0.30
CA LEU A 48 -10.89 -8.86 -0.76
C LEU A 48 -11.90 -9.28 -1.83
N SER A 49 -11.93 -10.56 -2.19
CA SER A 49 -12.89 -11.10 -3.16
C SER A 49 -14.32 -10.94 -2.66
N ASP A 50 -14.57 -11.30 -1.40
CA ASP A 50 -15.88 -11.18 -0.77
C ASP A 50 -16.33 -9.71 -0.69
N PHE A 51 -15.41 -8.81 -0.36
CA PHE A 51 -15.67 -7.38 -0.39
C PHE A 51 -16.06 -6.89 -1.79
N LEU A 52 -15.29 -7.24 -2.82
CA LEU A 52 -15.58 -6.86 -4.21
C LEU A 52 -16.89 -7.43 -4.72
N LEU A 53 -17.19 -8.70 -4.43
CA LEU A 53 -18.47 -9.32 -4.76
C LEU A 53 -19.63 -8.56 -4.10
N SER A 54 -19.48 -8.17 -2.83
CA SER A 54 -20.50 -7.41 -2.11
C SER A 54 -20.70 -6.00 -2.69
N LEU A 55 -19.63 -5.35 -3.17
CA LEU A 55 -19.71 -4.06 -3.87
C LEU A 55 -20.46 -4.17 -5.19
N LEU A 56 -20.15 -5.19 -5.99
CA LEU A 56 -20.78 -5.40 -7.30
C LEU A 56 -22.27 -5.73 -7.17
N LEU A 57 -22.65 -6.45 -6.10
CA LEU A 57 -24.03 -6.81 -5.82
C LEU A 57 -24.84 -5.64 -5.26
N ARG A 58 -24.30 -4.92 -4.27
CA ARG A 58 -25.04 -3.88 -3.55
C ARG A 58 -24.97 -2.50 -4.21
N LYS A 59 -23.93 -2.24 -5.02
CA LYS A 59 -23.66 -0.96 -5.71
C LYS A 59 -23.93 0.27 -4.82
N PRO A 60 -23.25 0.38 -3.67
CA PRO A 60 -23.50 1.46 -2.72
C PRO A 60 -23.12 2.83 -3.32
N ASN A 61 -23.90 3.85 -2.98
CA ASN A 61 -23.61 5.25 -3.38
C ASN A 61 -22.30 5.77 -2.77
N ASN A 62 -21.92 5.26 -1.59
CA ASN A 62 -20.68 5.62 -0.90
C ASN A 62 -19.84 4.37 -0.60
N VAL A 63 -18.84 4.13 -1.45
CA VAL A 63 -17.93 2.97 -1.35
C VAL A 63 -17.06 3.04 -0.09
N PHE A 64 -16.64 4.24 0.35
CA PHE A 64 -15.76 4.39 1.52
C PHE A 64 -16.48 4.07 2.83
N GLN A 65 -17.72 4.55 2.99
CA GLN A 65 -18.54 4.21 4.14
C GLN A 65 -18.80 2.69 4.18
N PHE A 66 -19.15 2.12 3.04
CA PHE A 66 -19.39 0.68 2.91
C PHE A 66 -18.13 -0.15 3.27
N ALA A 67 -16.96 0.26 2.78
CA ALA A 67 -15.69 -0.36 3.15
C ALA A 67 -15.42 -0.27 4.66
N ARG A 68 -15.63 0.91 5.26
CA ARG A 68 -15.45 1.09 6.71
C ARG A 68 -16.31 0.14 7.51
N GLU A 69 -17.59 -0.01 7.16
CA GLU A 69 -18.51 -0.91 7.84
C GLU A 69 -18.14 -2.39 7.60
N TYR A 70 -17.77 -2.74 6.37
CA TYR A 70 -17.33 -4.10 6.03
C TYR A 70 -16.06 -4.52 6.78
N PHE A 71 -15.07 -3.62 6.87
CA PHE A 71 -13.77 -3.92 7.48
C PHE A 71 -13.71 -3.69 9.00
N LEU A 72 -14.70 -3.03 9.60
CA LEU A 72 -14.75 -2.72 11.03
C LEU A 72 -14.51 -3.94 11.94
N PRO A 73 -15.09 -5.13 11.68
CA PRO A 73 -14.89 -6.29 12.55
C PRO A 73 -13.45 -6.83 12.58
N PHE A 74 -12.64 -6.53 11.55
CA PHE A 74 -11.24 -6.97 11.45
C PHE A 74 -10.26 -5.99 12.10
N ALA A 75 -10.74 -4.83 12.55
CA ALA A 75 -9.89 -3.84 13.20
C ALA A 75 -9.36 -4.39 14.55
N PRO A 76 -8.07 -4.18 14.87
CA PRO A 76 -7.54 -4.52 16.18
C PRO A 76 -8.38 -3.82 17.26
N ARG A 77 -8.80 -4.57 18.29
CA ARG A 77 -9.39 -3.94 19.47
C ARG A 77 -8.33 -3.05 20.08
N ARG A 78 -8.55 -1.73 20.07
CA ARG A 78 -7.74 -0.82 20.88
C ARG A 78 -7.87 -1.27 22.32
N SER A 79 -6.80 -1.82 22.89
CA SER A 79 -6.70 -1.91 24.35
C SER A 79 -6.79 -0.48 24.89
N PRO A 80 -7.45 -0.25 26.04
CA PRO A 80 -7.34 1.02 26.72
C PRO A 80 -5.85 1.24 26.98
N GLN A 81 -5.25 2.23 26.32
CA GLN A 81 -3.88 2.58 26.59
C GLN A 81 -3.80 2.98 28.08
N PRO A 82 -2.87 2.42 28.88
CA PRO A 82 -2.64 2.92 30.21
C PRO A 82 -2.28 4.41 30.09
N ASN A 83 -2.97 5.25 30.84
CA ASN A 83 -2.76 6.69 30.79
C ASN A 83 -1.34 7.02 31.31
N LEU A 84 -0.43 7.33 30.40
CA LEU A 84 0.91 7.82 30.77
C LEU A 84 0.87 9.14 31.58
N ASN A 85 -0.31 9.75 31.72
CA ASN A 85 -0.51 10.99 32.47
C ASN A 85 -0.88 10.79 33.96
N ALA A 86 -1.04 9.56 34.46
CA ALA A 86 -1.36 9.32 35.88
C ALA A 86 -0.16 9.22 36.83
N GLN A 87 1.08 9.37 36.32
CA GLN A 87 2.30 9.29 37.14
C GLN A 87 2.98 10.64 37.38
N ALA A 88 2.28 11.75 37.15
CA ALA A 88 2.75 13.09 37.48
C ALA A 88 1.82 13.77 38.48
N GLN A 89 1.79 13.27 39.73
CA GLN A 89 1.32 13.99 40.92
C GLN A 89 2.19 13.61 42.12
#